data_AF-A0A7K7D6M6-F1
#
_entry.id   AF-A0A7K7D6M6-F1
#
_cell.length_a   1.000
_cell.length_b   1.000
_cell.length_c   1.000
_cell.angle_alpha   90.00
_cell.angle_beta   90.00
_cell.angle_gamma   90.00
#
_symmetry.space_group_name_H-M   'P 1'
#
loop_
_entity.id
_entity.type
_entity.pdbx_description
1 polymer ?
#
loop_
_entity_poly.entity_id
_entity_poly.type
_entity_poly.pdbx_seq_one_letter_code
_entity_poly.pdbx_strand_id
1 'polypeptide(L)'
;NEEVSSLLDGSQPAAEYETLTAKFHFVDLAGSERLKRTGATGERAKEGISINCGLLALGNVISALGDQSKKVVHVPYRDSKLTRLLQDSLGGNSQTIMIACVSPSDRDFMETLNTLKYANRARNIKNKVVVNQDKTSQQISALRAEIARLQMELMEYK
;
A
#
# COMPACT_ATOMS: atom_id res chain seq x y z
N ASN A 1 14.01 -47.65 -31.59
CA ASN A 1 15.15 -46.71 -31.56
C ASN A 1 14.96 -45.51 -32.49
N GLU A 2 13.73 -45.11 -32.86
CA GLU A 2 13.55 -43.92 -33.73
C GLU A 2 12.27 -43.09 -33.43
N GLU A 3 11.28 -43.62 -32.70
CA GLU A 3 10.02 -42.89 -32.45
C GLU A 3 10.05 -41.88 -31.28
N VAL A 4 11.09 -41.87 -30.46
CA VAL A 4 11.17 -40.95 -29.29
C VAL A 4 11.84 -39.61 -29.66
N SER A 5 12.40 -39.50 -30.87
CA SER A 5 13.17 -38.32 -31.30
C SER A 5 12.32 -37.17 -31.86
N SER A 6 11.01 -37.35 -32.07
CA SER A 6 10.16 -36.41 -32.83
C SER A 6 9.35 -35.41 -31.97
N LEU A 7 9.47 -35.45 -30.63
CA LEU A 7 8.76 -34.52 -29.73
C LEU A 7 9.59 -33.29 -29.33
N LEU A 8 10.79 -33.11 -29.89
CA LEU A 8 11.66 -31.96 -29.65
C LEU A 8 11.51 -30.87 -30.72
N ASP A 9 10.32 -30.72 -31.31
CA ASP A 9 10.05 -29.68 -32.29
C ASP A 9 9.72 -28.33 -31.62
N GLY A 10 10.68 -27.43 -31.66
CA GLY A 10 10.44 -26.15 -32.34
C GLY A 10 9.79 -25.00 -31.58
N SER A 11 9.49 -25.11 -30.28
CA SER A 11 9.23 -23.88 -29.51
C SER A 11 10.56 -23.29 -29.03
N GLN A 12 11.07 -22.30 -29.78
CA GLN A 12 12.07 -21.38 -29.24
C GLN A 12 11.60 -20.95 -27.85
N PRO A 13 12.46 -20.91 -26.81
CA PRO A 13 12.05 -20.39 -25.52
C PRO A 13 11.63 -18.95 -25.75
N ALA A 14 10.31 -18.70 -25.78
CA ALA A 14 9.77 -17.36 -25.78
C ALA A 14 10.44 -16.68 -24.60
N ALA A 15 11.21 -15.62 -24.86
CA ALA A 15 11.89 -14.87 -23.81
C ALA A 15 10.82 -14.49 -22.78
N GLU A 16 10.83 -15.20 -21.65
CA GLU A 16 9.74 -15.16 -20.70
C GLU A 16 10.10 -14.07 -19.71
N TYR A 17 9.52 -12.89 -19.94
CA TYR A 17 9.83 -11.72 -19.15
C TYR A 17 9.11 -11.82 -17.80
N GLU A 18 9.86 -11.67 -16.73
CA GLU A 18 9.30 -11.43 -15.42
C GLU A 18 8.55 -10.08 -15.42
N THR A 19 7.25 -10.12 -15.12
CA THR A 19 6.45 -8.90 -15.05
C THR A 19 6.40 -8.39 -13.61
N LEU A 20 7.02 -7.23 -13.39
CA LEU A 20 6.96 -6.49 -12.14
C LEU A 20 5.99 -5.31 -12.27
N THR A 21 5.16 -5.11 -11.25
CA THR A 21 4.23 -3.96 -11.20
C THR A 21 4.57 -3.05 -10.03
N ALA A 22 4.56 -1.74 -10.27
CA ALA A 22 4.69 -0.74 -9.22
C ALA A 22 3.48 0.19 -9.24
N LYS A 23 3.09 0.67 -8.06
CA LYS A 23 2.08 1.72 -7.90
C LYS A 23 2.72 2.88 -7.14
N PHE A 24 2.49 4.09 -7.61
CA PHE A 24 2.97 5.30 -6.98
C PHE A 24 1.82 6.27 -6.78
N HIS A 25 1.65 6.73 -5.55
CA HIS A 25 0.52 7.59 -5.14
C HIS A 25 1.05 8.94 -4.65
N PHE A 26 0.65 10.01 -5.33
CA PHE A 26 0.72 11.37 -4.79
C PHE A 26 -0.65 11.76 -4.26
N VAL A 27 -0.70 12.12 -2.98
CA VAL A 27 -1.95 12.40 -2.28
C VAL A 27 -1.80 13.77 -1.63
N ASP A 28 -2.55 14.74 -2.13
CA ASP A 28 -2.74 16.02 -1.47
C ASP A 28 -4.02 15.96 -0.63
N LEU A 29 -3.86 16.11 0.68
CA LEU A 29 -4.96 16.00 1.62
C LEU A 29 -5.57 17.38 1.85
N ALA A 30 -6.88 17.40 2.06
CA ALA A 30 -7.57 18.62 2.47
C ALA A 30 -7.06 19.15 3.83
N GLY A 31 -7.38 20.40 4.12
CA GLY A 31 -7.02 21.07 5.37
C GLY A 31 -7.44 20.28 6.61
N SER A 32 -6.52 20.13 7.56
CA SER A 32 -6.73 19.39 8.82
C SER A 32 -7.32 20.26 9.94
N GLU A 33 -7.56 21.54 9.66
CA GLU A 33 -8.11 22.48 10.60
C GLU A 33 -9.57 22.22 10.96
N ARG A 34 -9.91 22.54 12.20
CA ARG A 34 -11.28 22.34 12.70
C ARG A 34 -12.21 23.40 12.16
N LEU A 35 -13.43 22.98 11.78
CA LEU A 35 -14.49 23.86 11.30
C LEU A 35 -14.80 25.03 12.25
N LYS A 36 -14.67 24.83 13.57
CA LYS A 36 -14.89 25.89 14.57
C LYS A 36 -13.95 27.09 14.38
N ARG A 37 -12.78 26.88 13.77
CA ARG A 37 -11.78 27.92 13.51
C ARG A 37 -12.09 28.73 12.25
N THR A 38 -12.77 28.12 11.27
CA THR A 38 -13.02 28.75 9.97
C THR A 38 -14.17 29.75 10.00
N GLY A 39 -15.03 29.69 11.03
CA GLY A 39 -16.23 30.54 11.12
C GLY A 39 -17.22 30.30 9.98
N ALA A 40 -17.07 29.19 9.24
CA ALA A 40 -17.87 28.86 8.08
C ALA A 40 -19.32 28.57 8.46
N THR A 41 -20.26 29.12 7.70
CA THR A 41 -21.71 28.91 7.86
C THR A 41 -22.34 28.41 6.55
N GLY A 42 -23.56 27.87 6.63
CA GLY A 42 -24.31 27.40 5.45
C GLY A 42 -23.61 26.28 4.68
N GLU A 43 -23.52 26.41 3.35
CA GLU A 43 -22.92 25.40 2.48
C GLU A 43 -21.43 25.17 2.75
N ARG A 44 -20.67 26.21 3.10
CA ARG A 44 -19.26 26.07 3.49
C ARG A 44 -19.09 25.23 4.77
N ALA A 45 -20.07 25.28 5.69
CA ALA A 45 -20.04 24.43 6.87
C ALA A 45 -20.27 22.96 6.50
N LYS A 46 -21.22 22.68 5.61
CA LYS A 46 -21.50 21.33 5.11
C LYS A 46 -20.29 20.73 4.39
N GLU A 47 -19.63 21.52 3.55
CA GLU A 47 -18.40 21.13 2.88
C GLU A 47 -17.29 20.80 3.88
N GLY A 48 -17.04 21.68 4.84
CA GLY A 48 -16.02 21.45 5.86
C GLY A 48 -16.31 20.24 6.76
N ILE A 49 -17.58 19.90 7.00
CA ILE A 49 -17.95 18.64 7.68
C ILE A 49 -17.56 17.43 6.82
N SER A 50 -17.90 17.45 5.53
CA SER A 50 -17.58 16.36 4.59
C SER A 50 -16.07 16.14 4.47
N ILE A 51 -15.29 17.22 4.37
CA ILE A 51 -13.82 17.18 4.37
C ILE A 51 -13.30 16.52 5.64
N ASN A 52 -13.79 16.98 6.80
CA ASN A 52 -13.35 16.48 8.10
C ASN A 52 -13.72 15.01 8.33
N CYS A 53 -14.81 14.49 7.73
CA CYS A 53 -15.13 13.06 7.80
C CYS A 53 -14.02 12.18 7.22
N GLY A 54 -13.44 12.56 6.07
CA GLY A 54 -12.34 11.80 5.46
C GLY A 54 -11.08 11.79 6.33
N LEU A 55 -10.69 12.97 6.83
CA LEU A 55 -9.50 13.12 7.68
C LEU A 55 -9.67 12.49 9.07
N LEU A 56 -10.90 12.51 9.60
CA LEU A 56 -11.24 11.82 10.84
C LEU A 56 -11.10 10.30 10.68
N ALA A 57 -11.66 9.73 9.61
CA ALA A 57 -11.50 8.31 9.29
C ALA A 57 -10.02 7.93 9.14
N LEU A 58 -9.24 8.76 8.44
CA LEU A 58 -7.79 8.59 8.31
C LEU A 58 -7.10 8.61 9.69
N GLY A 59 -7.50 9.53 10.57
CA GLY A 59 -7.00 9.61 11.94
C GLY A 59 -7.33 8.38 12.78
N ASN A 60 -8.50 7.79 12.60
CA ASN A 60 -8.92 6.55 13.27
C ASN A 60 -8.08 5.36 12.79
N VAL A 61 -7.86 5.24 11.48
CA VAL A 61 -6.99 4.21 10.89
C VAL A 61 -5.55 4.33 11.43
N ILE A 62 -4.99 5.54 11.42
CA ILE A 62 -3.63 5.78 11.93
C ILE A 62 -3.54 5.46 13.43
N SER A 63 -4.55 5.83 14.21
CA SER A 63 -4.56 5.54 15.65
C SER A 63 -4.69 4.05 15.93
N ALA A 64 -5.48 3.32 15.14
CA ALA A 64 -5.60 1.88 15.24
C ALA A 64 -4.27 1.19 14.91
N LEU A 65 -3.57 1.62 13.85
CA LEU A 65 -2.32 1.00 13.40
C LEU A 65 -1.07 1.43 14.21
N GLY A 66 -1.07 2.64 14.75
CA GLY A 66 0.08 3.23 15.46
C GLY A 66 0.17 2.86 16.94
N ASP A 67 -0.90 2.29 17.53
CA ASP A 67 -0.93 1.85 18.93
C ASP A 67 -0.39 0.42 19.07
N GLN A 68 0.91 0.30 19.33
CA GLN A 68 1.61 -0.99 19.47
C GLN A 68 1.16 -1.79 20.71
N SER A 69 0.50 -1.14 21.68
CA SER A 69 0.03 -1.80 22.90
C SER A 69 -1.23 -2.64 22.67
N LYS A 70 -1.98 -2.36 21.60
CA LYS A 70 -3.23 -3.02 21.29
C LYS A 70 -3.03 -4.05 20.19
N LYS A 71 -3.57 -5.26 20.41
CA LYS A 71 -3.84 -6.17 19.30
C LYS A 71 -4.96 -5.56 18.46
N VAL A 72 -4.58 -5.06 17.29
CA VAL A 72 -5.50 -4.49 16.32
C VAL A 72 -6.32 -5.62 15.69
N VAL A 73 -7.56 -5.79 16.14
CA VAL A 73 -8.47 -6.81 15.59
C VAL A 73 -9.09 -6.35 14.27
N HIS A 74 -9.39 -5.05 14.16
CA HIS A 74 -10.03 -4.46 13.00
C HIS A 74 -9.53 -3.03 12.77
N VAL A 75 -9.17 -2.72 11.52
CA VAL A 75 -8.79 -1.36 11.10
C VAL A 75 -9.92 -0.79 10.25
N PRO A 76 -10.46 0.39 10.58
CA PRO A 76 -11.68 0.92 9.97
C PRO A 76 -11.43 1.59 8.61
N TYR A 77 -10.79 0.90 7.65
CA TYR A 77 -10.56 1.46 6.32
C TYR A 77 -11.85 1.80 5.59
N ARG A 78 -12.96 1.13 5.93
CA ARG A 78 -14.26 1.28 5.24
C ARG A 78 -15.01 2.55 5.60
N ASP A 79 -14.60 3.26 6.65
CA ASP A 79 -15.29 4.45 7.15
C ASP A 79 -15.23 5.63 6.18
N SER A 80 -14.28 5.63 5.23
CA SER A 80 -14.24 6.61 4.15
C SER A 80 -13.69 6.03 2.85
N LYS A 81 -14.04 6.65 1.71
CA LYS A 81 -13.43 6.31 0.41
C LYS A 81 -11.92 6.58 0.42
N LEU A 82 -11.48 7.65 1.09
CA LEU A 82 -10.07 8.01 1.22
C LEU A 82 -9.26 6.89 1.87
N THR A 83 -9.69 6.39 3.03
CA THR A 83 -9.00 5.31 3.75
C THR A 83 -9.03 3.97 3.02
N ARG A 84 -10.02 3.73 2.15
CA ARG A 84 -10.04 2.56 1.26
C ARG A 84 -9.00 2.66 0.16
N LEU A 85 -8.84 3.85 -0.44
CA LEU A 85 -7.82 4.09 -1.47
C LEU A 85 -6.41 3.98 -0.88
N LEU A 86 -6.22 4.46 0.35
CA LEU A 86 -4.92 4.47 1.04
C LEU A 86 -4.66 3.22 1.89
N GLN A 87 -5.50 2.19 1.79
CA GLN A 87 -5.38 0.98 2.60
C GLN A 87 -4.02 0.29 2.39
N ASP A 88 -3.48 0.32 1.18
CA ASP A 88 -2.17 -0.28 0.90
C ASP A 88 -1.02 0.56 1.48
N SER A 89 -1.19 1.88 1.55
CA SER A 89 -0.24 2.84 2.12
C SER A 89 -0.20 2.84 3.65
N LEU A 90 -1.25 2.36 4.32
CA LEU A 90 -1.35 2.37 5.77
C LEU A 90 -1.44 0.94 6.28
N GLY A 91 -0.32 0.33 6.66
CA GLY A 91 -0.26 -1.05 7.14
C GLY A 91 -0.31 -2.13 6.04
N GLY A 92 -0.28 -1.75 4.76
CA GLY A 92 -0.32 -2.65 3.60
C GLY A 92 1.03 -2.83 2.89
N ASN A 93 0.97 -3.13 1.59
CA ASN A 93 2.12 -3.35 0.70
C ASN A 93 2.53 -2.07 -0.04
N SER A 94 3.03 -1.10 0.70
CA SER A 94 3.50 0.15 0.11
C SER A 94 4.62 0.75 0.94
N GLN A 95 5.62 1.33 0.27
CA GLN A 95 6.52 2.27 0.92
C GLN A 95 5.81 3.60 1.02
N THR A 96 5.63 4.11 2.25
CA THR A 96 4.78 5.28 2.49
C THR A 96 5.53 6.34 3.25
N ILE A 97 5.45 7.56 2.74
CA ILE A 97 6.02 8.76 3.34
C ILE A 97 4.87 9.71 3.61
N MET A 98 4.83 10.25 4.82
CA MET A 98 3.90 11.31 5.21
C MET A 98 4.69 12.60 5.39
N ILE A 99 4.29 13.66 4.69
CA ILE A 99 4.83 15.00 4.87
C ILE A 99 3.83 15.80 5.71
N ALA A 100 4.27 16.23 6.89
CA ALA A 100 3.46 17.03 7.79
C ALA A 100 3.73 18.52 7.56
N CYS A 101 2.82 19.20 6.87
CA CYS A 101 2.91 20.64 6.64
C CYS A 101 2.39 21.39 7.87
N VAL A 102 3.22 22.28 8.44
CA VAL A 102 2.88 23.06 9.64
C VAL A 102 3.25 24.53 9.46
N SER A 103 2.55 25.40 10.19
CA SER A 103 2.81 26.83 10.22
C SER A 103 3.72 27.17 11.42
N PRO A 104 4.75 28.02 11.24
CA PRO A 104 5.58 28.50 12.36
C PRO A 104 4.91 29.62 13.17
N SER A 105 3.70 30.07 12.78
CA SER A 105 2.99 31.16 13.45
C SER A 105 2.41 30.75 14.80
N ASP A 106 2.54 31.61 15.81
CA ASP A 106 1.93 31.40 17.14
C ASP A 106 0.40 31.26 17.07
N ARG A 107 -0.24 31.91 16.09
CA ARG A 107 -1.70 31.81 15.87
C ARG A 107 -2.15 30.39 15.50
N ASP A 108 -1.25 29.62 14.90
CA ASP A 108 -1.49 28.25 14.45
C ASP A 108 -0.96 27.20 15.43
N PHE A 109 -0.41 27.61 16.58
CA PHE A 109 0.24 26.72 17.54
C PHE A 109 -0.57 25.44 17.83
N MET A 110 -1.87 25.58 18.07
CA MET A 110 -2.75 24.45 18.38
C MET A 110 -2.88 23.47 17.21
N GLU A 111 -2.98 23.95 15.96
CA GLU A 111 -3.07 23.07 14.80
C GLU A 111 -1.72 22.47 14.44
N THR A 112 -0.63 23.23 14.54
CA THR A 112 0.73 22.71 14.42
C THR A 112 0.98 21.56 15.41
N LEU A 113 0.57 21.73 16.68
CA LEU A 113 0.66 20.67 17.68
C LEU A 113 -0.19 19.44 17.32
N ASN A 114 -1.42 19.64 16.82
CA ASN A 114 -2.29 18.54 16.39
C ASN A 114 -1.67 17.76 15.23
N THR A 115 -1.17 18.46 14.21
CA THR A 115 -0.50 17.87 13.05
C THR A 115 0.74 17.08 13.45
N LEU A 116 1.59 17.61 14.35
CA LEU A 116 2.76 16.90 14.85
C LEU A 116 2.39 15.64 15.65
N LYS A 117 1.38 15.72 16.52
CA LYS A 117 0.85 14.55 17.25
C LYS A 117 0.33 13.49 16.29
N TYR A 118 -0.33 13.91 15.22
CA TYR A 118 -0.84 13.03 14.18
C TYR A 118 0.30 12.32 13.43
N ALA A 119 1.30 13.08 12.97
CA ALA A 119 2.48 12.56 12.31
C ALA A 119 3.26 11.57 13.21
N ASN A 120 3.37 11.87 14.51
CA ASN A 120 4.01 10.97 15.46
C ASN A 120 3.28 9.63 15.61
N ARG A 121 1.94 9.60 15.53
CA ARG A 121 1.19 8.33 15.49
C ARG A 121 1.41 7.60 14.17
N ALA A 122 1.37 8.31 13.04
CA ALA A 122 1.58 7.74 11.72
C ALA A 122 2.97 7.09 11.58
N ARG A 123 4.00 7.70 12.20
CA ARG A 123 5.37 7.16 12.26
C ARG A 123 5.45 5.74 12.82
N ASN A 124 4.54 5.37 13.73
CA ASN A 124 4.56 4.06 14.38
C ASN A 124 3.96 2.94 13.54
N ILE A 125 3.32 3.27 12.41
CA ILE A 125 2.71 2.30 11.50
C ILE A 125 3.81 1.53 10.78
N LYS A 126 3.67 0.20 10.75
CA LYS A 126 4.59 -0.69 10.03
C LYS A 126 3.90 -1.29 8.81
N ASN A 127 4.39 -0.94 7.63
CA ASN A 127 3.94 -1.53 6.38
C ASN A 127 4.69 -2.84 6.10
N LYS A 128 4.06 -3.74 5.35
CA LYS A 128 4.62 -5.03 4.93
C LYS A 128 4.89 -4.99 3.43
N VAL A 129 6.04 -4.45 3.08
CA VAL A 129 6.41 -4.23 1.67
C VAL A 129 6.95 -5.53 1.07
N VAL A 130 6.38 -5.93 -0.07
CA VAL A 130 6.71 -7.12 -0.85
C VAL A 130 6.74 -6.73 -2.33
N VAL A 131 7.68 -7.28 -3.08
CA VAL A 131 7.79 -7.06 -4.54
C VAL A 131 6.51 -7.56 -5.22
N ASN A 132 5.85 -6.70 -6.02
CA ASN A 132 4.68 -7.13 -6.79
C ASN A 132 5.15 -7.82 -8.07
N GLN A 133 5.34 -9.12 -7.96
CA GLN A 133 5.61 -10.03 -9.07
C GLN A 133 4.32 -10.75 -9.44
N ASP A 134 4.06 -10.94 -10.74
CA ASP A 134 2.93 -11.74 -11.17
C ASP A 134 3.08 -13.20 -10.73
N LYS A 135 2.05 -13.75 -10.07
CA LYS A 135 2.06 -15.11 -9.54
C LYS A 135 2.15 -16.15 -10.66
N THR A 136 1.57 -15.85 -11.82
CA THR A 136 1.60 -16.74 -12.99
C THR A 136 3.02 -16.83 -13.52
N SER A 137 3.70 -15.68 -13.73
CA SER A 137 5.12 -15.65 -14.09
C SER A 137 6.00 -16.39 -13.08
N GLN A 138 5.77 -16.19 -11.77
CA GLN A 138 6.52 -16.88 -10.72
C GLN A 138 6.31 -18.41 -10.74
N GLN A 139 5.08 -18.88 -10.89
CA GLN A 139 4.75 -20.30 -10.97
C GLN A 139 5.33 -20.97 -12.22
N ILE A 140 5.23 -20.31 -13.37
CA ILE A 140 5.81 -20.81 -14.63
C ILE A 140 7.33 -20.94 -14.49
N SER A 141 8.01 -19.92 -13.94
CA SER A 141 9.45 -19.97 -13.70
C SER A 141 9.84 -21.12 -12.75
N ALA A 142 9.09 -21.34 -11.67
CA ALA A 142 9.37 -22.42 -10.72
C ALA A 142 9.15 -23.81 -11.34
N LEU A 143 8.05 -24.01 -12.06
CA LEU A 143 7.74 -25.29 -12.72
C LEU A 143 8.78 -25.64 -13.78
N ARG A 144 9.27 -24.67 -14.55
CA ARG A 144 10.31 -24.90 -15.55
C ARG A 144 11.67 -25.23 -14.94
N ALA A 145 12.04 -24.57 -13.84
CA ALA A 145 13.26 -24.93 -13.11
C ALA A 145 13.21 -26.39 -12.62
N GLU A 146 12.04 -26.83 -12.16
CA GLU A 146 11.83 -28.23 -11.75
C GLU A 146 11.86 -29.19 -12.95
N ILE A 147 11.26 -28.82 -14.09
CA ILE A 147 11.36 -29.61 -15.34
C ILE A 147 12.82 -29.77 -15.76
N ALA A 148 13.61 -28.69 -15.76
CA ALA A 148 15.02 -28.74 -16.14
C ALA A 148 15.84 -29.61 -15.17
N ARG A 149 15.57 -29.52 -13.86
CA ARG A 149 16.21 -30.36 -12.83
C ARG A 149 15.93 -31.85 -13.07
N LEU A 150 14.67 -32.20 -13.28
CA LEU A 150 14.24 -33.58 -13.52
C LEU A 150 14.80 -34.13 -14.85
N GLN A 151 14.88 -33.31 -15.89
CA GLN A 151 15.49 -33.69 -17.17
C GLN A 151 16.99 -33.98 -17.03
N MET A 152 17.71 -33.20 -16.22
CA MET A 152 19.13 -33.43 -15.93
C MET A 152 19.34 -34.72 -15.14
N GLU A 153 18.52 -34.95 -14.12
CA GLU A 153 18.55 -36.18 -13.32
C GLU A 153 18.31 -37.43 -14.20
N LEU A 154 17.30 -37.38 -15.10
CA LEU A 154 17.05 -38.45 -16.06
C LEU A 154 18.19 -38.68 -17.07
N MET A 155 18.98 -37.64 -17.39
CA MET A 155 20.17 -37.79 -18.24
C MET A 155 21.32 -38.45 -17.50
N GLU A 156 21.49 -38.21 -16.19
CA GLU A 156 22.52 -38.86 -15.38
C GLU A 156 22.24 -40.35 -15.12
N TYR A 157 20.97 -40.77 -15.15
CA TYR A 157 20.57 -42.18 -15.02
C TYR A 157 20.69 -43.00 -16.31
N LYS A 158 21.07 -42.40 -17.46
CA LYS A 158 21.33 -43.11 -18.72
C LYS A 158 22.82 -43.39 -18.91
#